data_AF-A0A949XFS9-F1
#
_entry.id   AF-A0A949XFS9-F1
#
_cell.length_a   1.000
_cell.length_b   1.000
_cell.length_c   1.000
_cell.angle_alpha   90.00
_cell.angle_beta   90.00
_cell.angle_gamma   90.00
#
_symmetry.space_group_name_H-M   'P 1'
#
loop_
_entity.id
_entity.type
_entity.pdbx_description
1 polymer ?
#
loop_
_entity_poly.entity_id
_entity_poly.type
_entity_poly.pdbx_seq_one_letter_code
_entity_poly.pdbx_strand_id
1 'polypeptide(L)' 'DQLMDAAYGESIYVDDRTIDSHIKRLRKKFKEVDADFAEIETLYGVGYRYREV' A
#
# COMPACT_ATOMS: atom_id res chain seq x y z
N ASP A 1 -0.70 6.47 -27.04
CA ASP A 1 -0.10 5.29 -26.38
C ASP A 1 1.05 5.56 -25.40
N GLN A 2 1.47 6.81 -25.14
CA GLN A 2 2.53 7.11 -24.16
C GLN A 2 2.04 7.26 -22.70
N LEU A 3 0.72 7.20 -22.46
CA LEU A 3 0.13 7.35 -21.13
C LEU A 3 -0.02 6.01 -20.37
N MET A 4 -0.02 4.88 -21.08
CA MET A 4 -0.18 3.56 -20.44
C MET A 4 1.14 3.04 -19.85
N ASP A 5 2.28 3.38 -20.44
CA ASP A 5 3.59 2.89 -19.96
C ASP A 5 4.04 3.55 -18.65
N ALA A 6 3.59 4.77 -18.34
CA ALA A 6 3.90 5.43 -17.06
C ALA A 6 3.13 4.84 -15.87
N ALA A 7 2.00 4.16 -16.12
CA ALA A 7 1.14 3.61 -15.08
C ALA A 7 1.60 2.24 -14.55
N TYR A 8 2.38 1.49 -15.33
CA TYR A 8 2.79 0.12 -15.00
C TYR A 8 4.25 -0.01 -14.52
N GLY A 9 4.98 1.10 -14.40
CA GLY A 9 6.44 1.12 -14.25
C GLY A 9 7.03 0.73 -12.89
N GLU A 10 6.23 0.45 -11.87
CA GLU A 10 6.78 0.03 -10.57
C GLU A 10 5.81 -0.85 -9.77
N SER A 11 5.32 -1.93 -10.40
CA SER A 11 4.88 -3.07 -9.60
C SER A 11 6.11 -3.69 -8.95
N ILE A 12 6.54 -3.09 -7.84
CA ILE A 12 7.61 -3.58 -6.97
C ILE A 12 7.19 -4.97 -6.51
N TYR A 13 7.64 -6.00 -7.23
CA TYR A 13 7.50 -7.40 -6.87
C TYR A 13 8.50 -7.70 -5.75
N VAL A 14 8.21 -7.17 -4.56
CA VAL A 14 8.84 -7.61 -3.30
C VAL A 14 7.98 -8.75 -2.77
N ASP A 15 8.61 -9.86 -2.37
CA ASP A 15 7.92 -11.05 -1.82
C ASP A 15 6.78 -10.64 -0.88
N ASP A 16 5.54 -10.94 -1.30
CA ASP A 16 4.28 -10.47 -0.69
C ASP A 16 4.27 -10.63 0.83
N ARG A 17 4.92 -11.69 1.34
CA ARG A 17 4.95 -12.00 2.77
C ARG A 17 5.78 -11.03 3.60
N THR A 18 6.78 -10.38 3.01
CA THR A 18 7.60 -9.38 3.70
C THR A 18 6.85 -8.06 3.84
N ILE A 19 6.15 -7.63 2.77
CA ILE A 19 5.39 -6.38 2.74
C ILE A 19 4.29 -6.38 3.83
N ASP A 20 3.59 -7.50 4.01
CA ASP A 20 2.52 -7.63 5.01
C ASP A 20 2.96 -7.19 6.41
N SER A 21 4.15 -7.61 6.83
CA SER A 21 4.70 -7.26 8.14
C SER A 21 5.03 -5.77 8.24
N HIS A 22 5.51 -5.15 7.16
CA HIS A 22 5.75 -3.72 7.11
C HIS A 22 4.46 -2.91 7.16
N ILE A 23 3.46 -3.29 6.35
CA ILE A 23 2.14 -2.64 6.33
C ILE A 23 1.45 -2.73 7.69
N LYS A 24 1.51 -3.89 8.34
CA LYS A 24 0.96 -4.08 9.70
C LYS A 24 1.63 -3.14 10.71
N ARG A 25 2.96 -3.01 10.67
CA ARG A 25 3.72 -2.11 11.56
C ARG A 25 3.41 -0.64 11.28
N LEU A 26 3.27 -0.25 10.02
CA LEU A 26 2.90 1.11 9.63
C LEU A 26 1.50 1.48 10.11
N ARG A 27 0.49 0.66 9.81
CA ARG A 27 -0.89 0.87 10.29
C ARG A 27 -0.95 1.01 11.82
N LYS A 28 -0.16 0.21 12.55
CA LYS A 28 -0.08 0.33 14.02
C LYS A 28 0.46 1.70 14.46
N LYS A 29 1.57 2.16 13.89
CA LYS A 29 2.16 3.47 14.23
C LYS A 29 1.22 4.64 13.95
N PHE A 30 0.48 4.60 12.83
CA PHE A 30 -0.52 5.62 12.55
C PHE A 30 -1.69 5.56 13.54
N LYS A 31 -2.15 4.35 13.89
CA LYS A 31 -3.21 4.17 14.90
C LYS A 31 -2.84 4.62 16.32
N GLU A 32 -1.56 4.72 16.63
CA GLU A 32 -1.09 5.29 17.89
C GLU A 32 -1.32 6.82 17.96
N VAL A 33 -1.42 7.51 16.81
CA VAL A 33 -1.64 8.96 16.71
C VAL A 33 -3.07 9.30 16.31
N ASP A 34 -3.66 8.49 15.41
CA ASP A 34 -5.00 8.63 14.87
C ASP A 34 -5.72 7.27 14.89
N ALA A 35 -6.61 7.08 15.86
CA ALA A 35 -7.33 5.83 16.07
C ALA A 35 -8.18 5.41 14.85
N ASP A 36 -8.62 6.38 14.05
CA ASP A 36 -9.49 6.18 12.90
C ASP A 36 -8.71 6.00 11.58
N PHE A 37 -7.37 6.01 11.64
CA PHE A 37 -6.52 5.86 10.46
C PHE A 37 -6.88 4.61 9.64
N ALA A 38 -7.26 4.85 8.39
CA ALA A 38 -7.68 3.82 7.43
C ALA A 38 -7.13 4.04 6.01
N GLU A 39 -6.13 4.91 5.83
CA GLU A 39 -5.69 5.35 4.49
C GLU A 39 -4.79 4.35 3.74
N ILE A 40 -4.24 3.35 4.42
CA ILE A 40 -3.54 2.24 3.76
C ILE A 40 -4.53 1.09 3.56
N GLU A 41 -4.95 0.86 2.32
CA GLU A 41 -5.93 -0.15 1.92
C GLU A 41 -5.26 -1.40 1.36
N THR A 42 -5.88 -2.56 1.57
CA THR A 42 -5.46 -3.83 0.97
C THR A 42 -6.28 -4.07 -0.29
N LEU A 43 -5.61 -4.24 -1.42
CA LEU A 43 -6.18 -4.64 -2.70
C LEU A 43 -5.91 -6.13 -2.91
N TYR A 44 -6.94 -6.97 -2.71
CA TYR A 44 -6.79 -8.41 -2.84
C TYR A 44 -6.30 -8.80 -4.25
N GLY A 45 -5.20 -9.55 -4.30
CA GLY A 45 -4.58 -9.99 -5.56
C GLY A 45 -3.74 -8.93 -6.29
N VAL A 46 -3.60 -7.72 -5.71
CA VAL A 46 -2.83 -6.62 -6.31
C VAL A 46 -1.76 -6.08 -5.34
N GLY A 47 -2.08 -5.98 -4.05
CA GLY A 47 -1.16 -5.48 -3.03
C GLY A 47 -1.81 -4.45 -2.11
N TYR A 48 -1.18 -3.28 -1.96
CA TYR A 48 -1.61 -2.22 -1.05
C TYR A 48 -1.64 -0.88 -1.78
N ARG A 49 -2.55 0.00 -1.38
CA ARG A 49 -2.58 1.39 -1.86
C ARG A 49 -2.73 2.37 -0.70
N TYR A 50 -2.24 3.57 -0.90
CA TYR A 50 -2.57 4.72 -0.06
C TYR A 50 -3.75 5.46 -0.68
N ARG A 51 -4.70 5.93 0.12
CA ARG A 51 -5.79 6.78 -0.36
C ARG A 51 -5.23 8.17 -0.61
N GLU A 52 -5.24 8.60 -1.87
CA GLU A 52 -5.08 10.01 -2.21
C GLU A 52 -6.44 10.69 -2.00
N VAL A 53 -6.46 11.70 -1.12
CA VAL A 53 -7.62 12.57 -0.93
C VAL A 53 -7.55 13.73 -1.92
#